data_AF-A0A0S4VBL5-F1
#
_entry.id   AF-A0A0S4VBL5-F1
#
_cell.length_a   1.000
_cell.length_b   1.000
_cell.length_c   1.000
_cell.angle_alpha   90.00
_cell.angle_beta   90.00
_cell.angle_gamma   90.00
#
_symmetry.space_group_name_H-M   'P 1'
#
loop_
_entity.id
_entity.type
_entity.pdbx_description
1 polymer ?
#
loop_
_entity_poly.entity_id
_entity_poly.type
_entity_poly.pdbx_seq_one_letter_code
_entity_poly.pdbx_strand_id
1 'polypeptide(L)'
;MVKGGAKNHTAMLELFGKHVVQQDLAPERIEPQRYNLNALRDGLQPYEDWSAYGVEMVRLRRARLTPAGIAGVSFTVEASPDKGKDDAIRIARGALKVEHMFEAEYHLDAATVIVYTQVVDGGRAGHFSFNIRASGVSTIRNLSLRNQVLARKVLQALMVIDAEDEAALVPMGAAIA
;
A
#
# COMPACT_ATOMS: atom_id res chain seq x y z
N MET A 1 -18.25 4.36 -25.69
CA MET A 1 -17.45 4.02 -24.49
C MET A 1 -16.06 3.60 -24.94
N VAL A 2 -15.03 4.40 -24.69
CA VAL A 2 -13.64 4.03 -25.00
C VAL A 2 -13.11 3.18 -23.86
N LYS A 3 -12.67 1.95 -24.15
CA LYS A 3 -12.04 1.05 -23.16
C LYS A 3 -10.78 1.72 -22.58
N GLY A 4 -10.75 1.90 -21.26
CA GLY A 4 -9.63 2.55 -20.56
C GLY A 4 -8.32 1.78 -20.73
N GLY A 5 -7.26 2.48 -21.12
CA GLY A 5 -5.91 1.96 -21.24
C GLY A 5 -4.93 3.08 -21.56
N ALA A 6 -3.68 2.97 -21.12
CA ALA A 6 -2.68 4.05 -21.19
C ALA A 6 -2.53 4.66 -22.60
N LYS A 7 -2.58 3.83 -23.65
CA LYS A 7 -2.52 4.30 -25.05
C LYS A 7 -3.72 5.18 -25.46
N ASN A 8 -4.91 4.85 -24.98
CA ASN A 8 -6.11 5.64 -25.25
C ASN A 8 -6.11 6.95 -24.45
N HIS A 9 -5.49 6.94 -23.26
CA HIS A 9 -5.32 8.14 -22.44
C HIS A 9 -4.32 9.12 -23.09
N THR A 10 -3.20 8.63 -23.62
CA THR A 10 -2.22 9.45 -24.34
C THR A 10 -2.85 10.10 -25.58
N ALA A 11 -3.55 9.32 -26.42
CA ALA A 11 -4.21 9.85 -27.61
C ALA A 11 -5.28 10.91 -27.28
N MET A 12 -6.00 10.74 -26.16
CA MET A 12 -6.96 11.73 -25.69
C MET A 12 -6.29 13.03 -25.22
N LEU A 13 -5.16 12.94 -24.51
CA LEU A 13 -4.41 14.11 -24.04
C LEU A 13 -3.80 14.92 -25.20
N GLU A 14 -3.29 14.23 -26.23
CA GLU A 14 -2.80 14.88 -27.46
C GLU A 14 -3.93 15.62 -28.18
N LEU A 15 -5.10 14.98 -28.32
CA LEU A 15 -6.28 15.62 -28.91
C LEU A 15 -6.75 16.84 -28.12
N PHE A 16 -6.74 16.73 -26.79
CA PHE A 16 -7.12 17.82 -25.89
C PHE A 16 -6.16 19.00 -25.97
N GLY A 17 -4.84 18.74 -25.94
CA GLY A 17 -3.82 19.77 -26.08
C GLY A 17 -3.97 20.54 -27.39
N LYS A 18 -4.08 19.79 -28.50
CA LYS A 18 -4.18 20.37 -29.84
C LYS A 18 -5.45 21.21 -30.06
N HIS A 19 -6.60 20.77 -29.56
CA HIS A 19 -7.89 21.37 -29.95
C HIS A 19 -8.52 22.27 -28.89
N VAL A 20 -8.16 22.11 -27.60
CA VAL A 20 -8.74 22.90 -26.51
C VAL A 20 -7.73 23.92 -25.98
N VAL A 21 -6.48 23.50 -25.77
CA VAL A 21 -5.42 24.35 -25.20
C VAL A 21 -4.57 25.03 -26.31
N GLN A 22 -4.71 24.58 -27.56
CA GLN A 22 -3.92 25.02 -28.72
C GLN A 22 -2.40 24.94 -28.49
N GLN A 23 -1.97 23.98 -27.66
CA GLN A 23 -0.57 23.72 -27.34
C GLN A 23 -0.30 22.23 -27.38
N ASP A 24 0.89 21.86 -27.84
CA ASP A 24 1.34 20.48 -27.77
C ASP A 24 1.60 20.12 -26.31
N LEU A 25 0.72 19.29 -25.76
CA LEU A 25 0.88 18.72 -24.43
C LEU A 25 1.72 17.44 -24.56
N ALA A 26 2.96 17.48 -24.10
CA ALA A 26 3.76 16.28 -23.86
C ALA A 26 3.42 15.76 -22.46
N PRO A 27 2.70 14.63 -22.31
CA PRO A 27 2.42 14.10 -20.99
C PRO A 27 3.73 13.63 -20.36
N GLU A 28 4.15 14.35 -19.32
CA GLU A 28 5.31 13.95 -18.54
C GLU A 28 5.00 12.64 -17.82
N ARG A 29 5.89 11.66 -17.97
CA ARG A 29 5.74 10.36 -17.33
C ARG A 29 6.13 10.52 -15.86
N ILE A 30 5.15 10.76 -15.01
CA ILE A 30 5.36 10.71 -13.55
C ILE A 30 5.72 9.26 -13.19
N GLU A 31 6.90 9.04 -12.62
CA GLU A 31 7.23 7.73 -12.08
C GLU A 31 6.25 7.42 -10.93
N PRO A 32 5.52 6.29 -11.00
CA PRO A 32 4.63 5.94 -9.92
C PRO A 32 5.47 5.66 -8.67
N GLN A 33 5.21 6.43 -7.61
CA GLN A 33 5.74 6.19 -6.28
C GLN A 33 5.50 4.72 -5.90
N ARG A 34 6.58 3.97 -5.73
CA ARG A 34 6.52 2.53 -5.45
C ARG A 34 6.49 2.30 -3.95
N TYR A 35 5.68 1.34 -3.52
CA TYR A 35 5.70 0.91 -2.13
C TYR A 35 6.84 -0.10 -1.91
N ASN A 36 7.66 0.12 -0.88
CA ASN A 36 8.66 -0.84 -0.43
C ASN A 36 8.02 -1.98 0.37
N LEU A 37 7.25 -2.84 -0.30
CA LEU A 37 6.51 -3.91 0.39
C LEU A 37 7.40 -4.98 1.04
N ASN A 38 8.68 -5.03 0.67
CA ASN A 38 9.61 -5.99 1.24
C ASN A 38 9.98 -5.67 2.69
N ALA A 39 9.80 -4.41 3.12
CA ALA A 39 9.90 -4.01 4.52
C ALA A 39 8.90 -4.74 5.44
N LEU A 40 7.84 -5.35 4.88
CA LEU A 40 6.80 -6.02 5.65
C LEU A 40 7.06 -7.53 5.89
N ARG A 41 8.16 -8.08 5.37
CA ARG A 41 8.45 -9.53 5.41
C ARG A 41 8.94 -10.03 6.75
N ASP A 42 9.63 -9.18 7.50
CA ASP A 42 10.32 -9.60 8.72
C ASP A 42 9.47 -9.41 9.98
N GLY A 43 8.30 -8.79 9.81
CA GLY A 43 7.34 -8.53 10.85
C GLY A 43 6.83 -7.10 10.78
N LEU A 44 5.72 -6.86 11.46
CA LEU A 44 5.10 -5.54 11.58
C LEU A 44 5.41 -4.92 12.95
N GLN A 45 6.63 -5.14 13.45
CA GLN A 45 7.03 -4.52 14.70
C GLN A 45 7.24 -3.02 14.47
N PRO A 46 6.61 -2.16 15.27
CA PRO A 46 6.83 -0.73 15.16
C PRO A 46 8.27 -0.39 15.53
N TYR A 47 8.91 0.49 14.77
CA TYR A 47 10.13 1.17 15.25
C TYR A 47 9.79 2.32 16.22
N GLU A 48 8.51 2.70 16.32
CA GLU A 48 7.98 3.82 17.11
C GLU A 48 6.69 3.43 17.86
N ASP A 49 6.30 4.17 18.90
CA ASP A 49 5.07 3.84 19.64
C ASP A 49 3.80 4.27 18.87
N TRP A 50 3.15 3.28 18.25
CA TRP A 50 1.88 3.46 17.54
C TRP A 50 0.69 3.84 18.43
N SER A 51 0.80 3.63 19.75
CA SER A 51 -0.25 4.01 20.68
C SER A 51 -0.52 5.52 20.64
N ALA A 52 0.50 6.33 20.34
CA ALA A 52 0.38 7.78 20.15
C ALA A 52 -0.54 8.16 18.99
N TYR A 53 -0.76 7.26 18.03
CA TYR A 53 -1.69 7.45 16.91
C TYR A 53 -3.05 6.77 17.14
N GLY A 54 -3.28 6.19 18.32
CA GLY A 54 -4.46 5.39 18.62
C GLY A 54 -4.49 4.05 17.89
N VAL A 55 -3.34 3.56 17.43
CA VAL A 55 -3.19 2.24 16.81
C VAL A 55 -2.73 1.25 17.87
N GLU A 56 -3.47 0.15 18.00
CA GLU A 56 -3.15 -0.91 18.96
C GLU A 56 -2.31 -2.01 18.30
N MET A 57 -2.59 -2.34 17.05
CA MET A 57 -1.92 -3.42 16.34
C MET A 57 -2.06 -3.26 14.83
N VAL A 58 -1.04 -3.68 14.09
CA VAL A 58 -1.08 -3.83 12.64
C VAL A 58 -0.71 -5.26 12.28
N ARG A 59 -1.45 -5.86 11.34
CA ARG A 59 -1.19 -7.21 10.82
C ARG A 59 -1.35 -7.26 9.31
N LEU A 60 -0.71 -8.22 8.65
CA LEU A 60 -0.99 -8.55 7.26
C LEU A 60 -2.12 -9.58 7.19
N ARG A 61 -3.29 -9.17 6.70
CA ARG A 61 -4.41 -10.08 6.45
C ARG A 61 -4.16 -10.91 5.19
N ARG A 62 -3.55 -10.32 4.16
CA ARG A 62 -3.21 -11.03 2.92
C ARG A 62 -1.83 -10.62 2.46
N ALA A 63 -1.09 -11.55 1.88
CA ALA A 63 0.20 -11.30 1.24
C ALA A 63 0.25 -12.07 -0.08
N ARG A 64 0.56 -11.38 -1.18
CA ARG A 64 0.87 -11.98 -2.47
C ARG A 64 2.38 -12.04 -2.62
N LEU A 65 2.89 -13.26 -2.70
CA LEU A 65 4.30 -13.56 -2.77
C LEU A 65 4.65 -13.98 -4.20
N THR A 66 5.73 -13.43 -4.72
CA THR A 66 6.24 -13.70 -6.07
C THR A 66 7.70 -14.13 -5.96
N PRO A 67 8.15 -15.17 -6.66
CA PRO A 67 9.54 -15.61 -6.56
C PRO A 67 10.51 -14.51 -7.00
N ALA A 68 11.66 -14.43 -6.34
CA ALA A 68 12.76 -13.53 -6.71
C ALA A 68 13.52 -14.00 -7.96
N GLY A 69 13.54 -15.33 -8.18
CA GLY A 69 14.17 -15.97 -9.33
C GLY A 69 13.18 -16.49 -10.38
N ILE A 70 13.72 -17.18 -11.38
CA ILE A 70 12.99 -17.65 -12.57
C ILE A 70 12.15 -18.90 -12.27
N ALA A 71 12.56 -19.70 -11.28
CA ALA A 71 11.89 -20.93 -10.88
C ALA A 71 11.07 -20.71 -9.61
N GLY A 72 9.78 -20.41 -9.77
CA GLY A 72 8.86 -20.36 -8.65
C GLY A 72 7.44 -20.00 -9.08
N VAL A 73 6.48 -20.28 -8.20
CA VAL A 73 5.07 -19.92 -8.42
C VAL A 73 4.73 -18.75 -7.53
N SER A 74 3.97 -17.79 -8.09
CA SER A 74 3.37 -16.73 -7.29
C SER A 74 2.12 -17.25 -6.60
N PHE A 75 1.95 -16.97 -5.32
CA PHE A 75 0.77 -17.40 -4.56
C PHE A 75 0.31 -16.30 -3.61
N THR A 76 -0.88 -16.48 -3.05
CA THR A 76 -1.46 -15.55 -2.08
C THR A 76 -1.80 -16.31 -0.81
N VAL A 77 -1.36 -15.78 0.32
CA VAL A 77 -1.72 -16.26 1.64
C VAL A 77 -2.76 -15.34 2.23
N GLU A 78 -3.83 -15.90 2.80
CA GLU A 78 -4.87 -15.17 3.52
C GLU A 78 -4.93 -15.67 4.96
N ALA A 79 -4.84 -14.73 5.89
CA ALA A 79 -4.92 -14.93 7.32
C ALA A 79 -6.31 -14.58 7.85
N SER A 80 -6.68 -15.17 8.99
CA SER A 80 -7.89 -14.78 9.71
C SER A 80 -7.82 -13.30 10.14
N PRO A 81 -8.95 -12.56 10.06
CA PRO A 81 -9.05 -11.22 10.63
C PRO A 81 -9.10 -11.22 12.17
N ASP A 82 -9.05 -12.38 12.83
CA ASP A 82 -9.07 -12.45 14.30
C ASP A 82 -7.74 -12.00 14.87
N LYS A 83 -7.76 -11.05 15.81
CA LYS A 83 -6.58 -10.35 16.35
C LYS A 83 -5.48 -11.27 16.88
N GLY A 84 -5.85 -12.36 17.55
CA GLY A 84 -4.92 -13.32 18.16
C GLY A 84 -4.42 -14.44 17.23
N LYS A 85 -4.72 -14.40 15.94
CA LYS A 85 -4.21 -15.37 14.96
C LYS A 85 -2.92 -14.88 14.31
N ASP A 86 -2.24 -15.79 13.63
CA ASP A 86 -1.07 -15.45 12.83
C ASP A 86 -1.41 -14.55 11.65
N ASP A 87 -0.48 -13.69 11.25
CA ASP A 87 -0.60 -12.91 10.03
C ASP A 87 -0.19 -13.72 8.78
N ALA A 88 -0.46 -13.16 7.60
CA ALA A 88 -0.22 -13.85 6.33
C ALA A 88 1.25 -14.20 6.09
N ILE A 89 2.19 -13.44 6.65
CA ILE A 89 3.63 -13.71 6.49
C ILE A 89 4.06 -14.84 7.40
N ARG A 90 3.61 -14.86 8.64
CA ARG A 90 3.91 -15.97 9.56
C ARG A 90 3.32 -17.28 9.05
N ILE A 91 2.11 -17.24 8.50
CA ILE A 91 1.50 -18.41 7.82
C ILE A 91 2.35 -18.81 6.61
N ALA A 92 2.78 -17.87 5.76
CA ALA A 92 3.62 -18.16 4.60
C ALA A 92 4.94 -18.83 5.01
N ARG A 93 5.63 -18.30 6.03
CA ARG A 93 6.89 -18.85 6.54
C ARG A 93 6.71 -20.25 7.14
N GLY A 94 5.58 -20.54 7.77
CA GLY A 94 5.26 -21.87 8.29
C GLY A 94 4.86 -22.88 7.22
N ALA A 95 4.26 -22.42 6.12
CA ALA A 95 3.76 -23.29 5.05
C ALA A 95 4.81 -23.57 3.96
N LEU A 96 5.74 -22.65 3.71
CA LEU A 96 6.76 -22.80 2.67
C LEU A 96 7.99 -23.53 3.21
N LYS A 97 8.41 -24.54 2.46
CA LYS A 97 9.74 -25.15 2.63
C LYS A 97 10.76 -24.26 1.92
N VAL A 98 11.24 -23.26 2.62
CA VAL A 98 12.31 -22.37 2.16
C VAL A 98 13.64 -23.13 2.28
N GLU A 99 14.43 -23.19 1.21
CA GLU A 99 15.74 -23.87 1.20
C GLU A 99 16.84 -23.02 1.81
N HIS A 100 16.73 -21.69 1.67
CA HIS A 100 17.70 -20.73 2.17
C HIS A 100 17.04 -19.79 3.18
N MET A 101 16.55 -18.64 2.70
CA MET A 101 15.88 -17.63 3.52
C MET A 101 14.67 -17.10 2.75
N PHE A 102 13.56 -16.90 3.47
CA PHE A 102 12.28 -16.52 2.86
C PHE A 102 12.42 -15.23 2.03
N GLU A 103 13.23 -14.29 2.52
CA GLU A 103 13.52 -13.02 1.87
C GLU A 103 14.36 -13.13 0.59
N ALA A 104 15.17 -14.18 0.47
CA ALA A 104 16.00 -14.45 -0.71
C ALA A 104 15.19 -15.10 -1.84
N GLU A 105 14.11 -15.81 -1.48
CA GLU A 105 13.31 -16.59 -2.43
C GLU A 105 12.06 -15.85 -2.91
N TYR A 106 11.48 -14.97 -2.10
CA TYR A 106 10.18 -14.35 -2.40
C TYR A 106 10.12 -12.84 -2.15
N HIS A 107 9.45 -12.12 -3.05
CA HIS A 107 9.00 -10.74 -2.89
C HIS A 107 7.52 -10.59 -2.58
N LEU A 108 7.18 -9.51 -1.86
CA LEU A 108 5.79 -9.09 -1.73
C LEU A 108 5.42 -8.21 -2.93
N ASP A 109 4.46 -8.69 -3.71
CA ASP A 109 3.84 -7.91 -4.80
C ASP A 109 2.62 -7.13 -4.32
N ALA A 110 1.87 -7.69 -3.36
CA ALA A 110 0.70 -7.05 -2.79
C ALA A 110 0.47 -7.46 -1.34
N ALA A 111 -0.14 -6.57 -0.57
CA ALA A 111 -0.56 -6.84 0.80
C ALA A 111 -1.94 -6.24 1.09
N THR A 112 -2.69 -6.91 1.97
CA THR A 112 -3.82 -6.32 2.69
C THR A 112 -3.39 -6.07 4.12
N VAL A 113 -3.23 -4.81 4.49
CA VAL A 113 -2.89 -4.38 5.85
C VAL A 113 -4.18 -4.22 6.64
N ILE A 114 -4.25 -4.82 7.83
CA ILE A 114 -5.33 -4.59 8.80
C ILE A 114 -4.77 -3.83 9.99
N VAL A 115 -5.43 -2.73 10.34
CA VAL A 115 -5.06 -1.84 11.45
C VAL A 115 -6.16 -1.92 12.50
N TYR A 116 -5.81 -2.33 13.71
CA TYR A 116 -6.69 -2.32 14.86
C TYR A 116 -6.44 -1.04 15.66
N THR A 117 -7.50 -0.28 15.91
CA THR A 117 -7.43 0.98 16.64
C THR A 117 -7.85 0.79 18.09
N GLN A 118 -7.28 1.58 18.97
CA GLN A 118 -7.69 1.63 20.37
C GLN A 118 -9.15 2.08 20.49
N VAL A 119 -9.79 1.66 21.58
CA VAL A 119 -11.08 2.20 22.00
C VAL A 119 -10.86 3.62 22.49
N VAL A 120 -11.56 4.59 21.89
CA VAL A 120 -11.64 5.94 22.44
C VAL A 120 -13.01 6.09 23.13
N ASP A 121 -13.00 6.55 24.38
CA ASP A 121 -14.18 6.95 25.17
C ASP A 121 -15.38 5.99 25.14
N GLY A 122 -15.18 4.76 25.62
CA GLY A 122 -16.29 3.81 25.84
C GLY A 122 -16.92 3.23 24.57
N GLY A 123 -16.37 3.52 23.39
CA GLY A 123 -16.75 2.91 22.12
C GLY A 123 -16.28 1.46 21.96
N ARG A 124 -16.48 0.86 20.77
CA ARG A 124 -15.89 -0.44 20.42
C ARG A 124 -14.56 -0.25 19.69
N ALA A 125 -13.62 -1.16 19.95
CA ALA A 125 -12.36 -1.21 19.23
C ALA A 125 -12.67 -1.46 17.75
N GLY A 126 -12.25 -0.53 16.90
CA GLY A 126 -12.42 -0.60 15.47
C GLY A 126 -11.26 -1.31 14.79
N HIS A 127 -11.49 -1.78 13.58
CA HIS A 127 -10.42 -2.09 12.66
C HIS A 127 -10.79 -1.60 11.27
N PHE A 128 -9.77 -1.31 10.47
CA PHE A 128 -9.94 -1.05 9.05
C PHE A 128 -8.84 -1.76 8.28
N SER A 129 -9.07 -1.97 6.99
CA SER A 129 -8.07 -2.61 6.13
C SER A 129 -7.95 -1.89 4.80
N PHE A 130 -6.77 -1.98 4.21
CA PHE A 130 -6.49 -1.41 2.90
C PHE A 130 -5.50 -2.30 2.15
N ASN A 131 -5.58 -2.23 0.83
CA ASN A 131 -4.69 -2.96 -0.06
C ASN A 131 -3.59 -2.04 -0.56
N ILE A 132 -2.39 -2.58 -0.72
CA ILE A 132 -1.22 -1.95 -1.32
C ILE A 132 -0.55 -2.93 -2.29
N ARG A 133 0.04 -2.39 -3.37
CA ARG A 133 0.82 -3.14 -4.36
C ARG A 133 2.17 -2.49 -4.57
N ALA A 134 3.21 -3.28 -4.83
CA ALA A 134 4.56 -2.78 -5.08
C ALA A 134 4.60 -1.72 -6.20
N SER A 135 3.65 -1.78 -7.14
CA SER A 135 3.46 -0.78 -8.21
C SER A 135 3.00 0.61 -7.76
N GLY A 136 2.73 0.83 -6.46
CA GLY A 136 2.22 2.11 -5.92
C GLY A 136 0.70 2.21 -5.83
N VAL A 137 -0.04 1.18 -6.28
CA VAL A 137 -1.51 1.19 -6.21
C VAL A 137 -1.96 0.87 -4.80
N SER A 138 -2.88 1.67 -4.26
CA SER A 138 -3.54 1.40 -2.98
C SER A 138 -5.03 1.71 -2.96
N THR A 139 -5.74 1.13 -1.99
CA THR A 139 -7.15 1.47 -1.69
C THR A 139 -7.28 2.45 -0.54
N ILE A 140 -6.19 3.12 -0.13
CA ILE A 140 -6.19 4.07 0.99
C ILE A 140 -7.23 5.16 0.76
N ARG A 141 -7.36 5.67 -0.47
CA ARG A 141 -8.34 6.71 -0.84
C ARG A 141 -9.80 6.33 -0.58
N ASN A 142 -10.11 5.04 -0.42
CA ASN A 142 -11.46 4.56 -0.12
C ASN A 142 -11.78 4.58 1.39
N LEU A 143 -10.80 4.89 2.24
CA LEU A 143 -10.96 5.00 3.68
C LEU A 143 -11.53 6.39 4.06
N SER A 144 -12.08 6.52 5.26
CA SER A 144 -12.39 7.83 5.86
C SER A 144 -11.12 8.68 5.98
N LEU A 145 -11.24 10.00 5.97
CA LEU A 145 -10.08 10.91 6.06
C LEU A 145 -9.17 10.60 7.25
N ARG A 146 -9.77 10.30 8.42
CA ARG A 146 -9.05 9.85 9.62
C ARG A 146 -8.24 8.58 9.36
N ASN A 147 -8.84 7.57 8.75
CA ASN A 147 -8.19 6.30 8.48
C ASN A 147 -7.15 6.39 7.35
N GLN A 148 -7.30 7.35 6.42
CA GLN A 148 -6.27 7.66 5.43
C GLN A 148 -4.99 8.18 6.08
N VAL A 149 -5.12 9.13 7.01
CA VAL A 149 -3.98 9.65 7.78
C VAL A 149 -3.32 8.53 8.58
N LEU A 150 -4.09 7.73 9.30
CA LEU A 150 -3.55 6.59 10.06
C LEU A 150 -2.87 5.55 9.18
N ALA A 151 -3.45 5.21 8.02
CA ALA A 151 -2.84 4.28 7.08
C ALA A 151 -1.46 4.77 6.62
N ARG A 152 -1.32 6.07 6.31
CA ARG A 152 -0.02 6.65 5.89
C ARG A 152 1.01 6.61 6.99
N LYS A 153 0.65 7.02 8.21
CA LYS A 153 1.54 6.93 9.38
C LYS A 153 2.03 5.51 9.61
N VAL A 154 1.12 4.52 9.54
CA VAL A 154 1.47 3.10 9.62
C VAL A 154 2.47 2.70 8.52
N LEU A 155 2.26 3.13 7.28
CA LEU A 155 3.18 2.79 6.18
C LEU A 155 4.55 3.48 6.32
N GLN A 156 4.60 4.72 6.81
CA GLN A 156 5.87 5.42 7.11
C GLN A 156 6.63 4.72 8.23
N ALA A 157 5.94 4.40 9.33
CA ALA A 157 6.52 3.69 10.47
C ALA A 157 7.08 2.31 10.09
N LEU A 158 6.51 1.69 9.06
CA LEU A 158 6.93 0.40 8.51
C LEU A 158 7.93 0.55 7.36
N MET A 159 8.41 1.76 7.07
CA MET A 159 9.36 2.08 5.98
C MET A 159 8.88 1.59 4.60
N VAL A 160 7.56 1.56 4.39
CA VAL A 160 6.93 1.22 3.11
C VAL A 160 6.88 2.44 2.18
N ILE A 161 6.79 3.64 2.77
CA ILE A 161 6.86 4.94 2.10
C ILE A 161 7.81 5.86 2.86
N ASP A 162 8.33 6.87 2.16
CA ASP A 162 9.20 7.87 2.75
C ASP A 162 8.41 8.92 3.54
N ALA A 163 9.07 9.59 4.49
CA ALA A 163 8.44 10.65 5.28
C ALA A 163 8.04 11.87 4.42
N GLU A 164 8.78 12.13 3.33
CA GLU A 164 8.55 13.27 2.42
C GLU A 164 7.32 13.09 1.51
N ASP A 165 6.82 11.86 1.38
CA ASP A 165 5.67 11.51 0.55
C ASP A 165 4.34 12.11 1.05
N GLU A 166 4.32 12.62 2.29
CA GLU A 166 3.16 13.32 2.86
C GLU A 166 2.96 14.73 2.26
N ALA A 167 4.07 15.41 1.90
CA ALA A 167 4.04 16.78 1.37
C ALA A 167 3.54 16.84 -0.09
N ALA A 168 3.77 15.80 -0.88
CA ALA A 168 3.35 15.72 -2.28
C ALA A 168 1.83 15.48 -2.47
N LEU A 169 1.09 15.24 -1.39
CA LEU A 169 -0.34 14.92 -1.40
C LEU A 169 -1.24 16.06 -0.90
N VAL A 170 -0.67 17.22 -0.54
CA VAL A 170 -1.47 18.44 -0.39
C VAL A 170 -2.01 18.78 -1.78
N PRO A 171 -3.34 18.88 -1.98
CA PRO A 171 -3.85 19.30 -3.29
C PRO A 171 -3.25 20.66 -3.61
N MET A 172 -2.71 20.83 -4.83
CA MET A 172 -2.40 22.12 -5.44
C MET A 172 -3.69 22.94 -5.64
N GLY A 173 -4.32 23.33 -4.54
CA GLY A 173 -5.53 24.15 -4.48
C GLY A 173 -5.42 25.29 -3.47
N ALA A 174 -4.27 25.46 -2.82
CA ALA A 174 -4.02 26.54 -1.86
C ALA A 174 -2.95 27.53 -2.36
N ALA A 175 -2.89 27.77 -3.67
CA ALA A 175 -2.04 28.80 -4.25
C ALA A 175 -2.76 29.46 -5.43
N ILE A 176 -3.83 30.21 -5.16
CA ILE A 176 -4.12 31.52 -5.77
C ILE A 176 -4.90 32.29 -4.71
N ALA A 177 -4.27 33.31 -4.13
CA ALA A 177 -4.91 34.45 -3.48
C ALA A 177 -4.50 35.69 -4.26
#